data_AF-A0A3R9P3L4-F1
#
_entry.id   AF-A0A3R9P3L4-F1
#
_cell.length_a   1.000
_cell.length_b   1.000
_cell.length_c   1.000
_cell.angle_alpha   90.00
_cell.angle_beta   90.00
_cell.angle_gamma   90.00
#
_symmetry.space_group_name_H-M   'P 1'
#
loop_
_entity.id
_entity.type
_entity.pdbx_description
1 polymer ?
#
loop_
_entity_poly.entity_id
_entity_poly.type
_entity_poly.pdbx_seq_one_letter_code
_entity_poly.pdbx_strand_id
1 'polypeptide(L)'
;MLLHLVITILLNVIGIIFIYSCHKQWKDQMLHKHILIMAVTGLSSLIMGIISGLMLDQMALASLLAVLYGVLFGVLAGKPFHIFVAMSGAAEGVMGGIMGAMTGVMMMAGPSTTMLLFTLYSIFAFALGTVAYFSKMEKESVSDSREQQENPI
;
A
#
# COMPACT_ATOMS: atom_id res chain seq x y z
N MET A 1 14.55 -13.35 -7.71
CA MET A 1 13.10 -13.48 -7.43
C MET A 1 12.80 -13.72 -5.95
N LEU A 2 13.33 -14.75 -5.29
CA LEU A 2 13.10 -14.99 -3.85
C LEU A 2 13.44 -13.77 -2.97
N LEU A 3 14.57 -13.10 -3.22
CA LEU A 3 14.95 -11.88 -2.49
C LEU A 3 13.91 -10.75 -2.65
N HIS A 4 13.35 -10.56 -3.86
CA HIS A 4 12.30 -9.57 -4.11
C HIS A 4 10.99 -9.91 -3.39
N LEU A 5 10.64 -11.19 -3.30
CA LEU A 5 9.50 -11.63 -2.48
C LEU A 5 9.70 -11.29 -1.00
N VAL A 6 10.87 -11.59 -0.45
CA VAL A 6 11.18 -11.28 0.96
C VAL A 6 11.10 -9.77 1.22
N ILE A 7 11.69 -8.95 0.35
CA ILE A 7 11.64 -7.48 0.46
C ILE A 7 10.19 -6.98 0.40
N THR A 8 9.39 -7.51 -0.53
CA THR A 8 7.98 -7.11 -0.70
C THR A 8 7.16 -7.45 0.54
N ILE A 9 7.35 -8.66 1.11
CA ILE A 9 6.68 -9.06 2.35
C ILE A 9 7.10 -8.14 3.51
N LEU A 10 8.39 -7.84 3.65
CA LEU A 10 8.88 -6.93 4.68
C LEU A 10 8.27 -5.53 4.55
N LEU A 11 8.25 -4.96 3.34
CA LEU A 11 7.64 -3.64 3.10
C LEU A 11 6.15 -3.63 3.40
N ASN A 12 5.43 -4.70 3.06
CA ASN A 12 4.01 -4.85 3.37
C ASN A 12 3.74 -4.98 4.86
N VAL A 13 4.58 -5.73 5.59
CA VAL A 13 4.49 -5.82 7.07
C VAL A 13 4.76 -4.46 7.70
N ILE A 14 5.79 -3.75 7.25
CA ILE A 14 6.10 -2.38 7.72
C ILE A 14 4.93 -1.44 7.43
N GLY A 15 4.35 -1.52 6.22
CA GLY A 15 3.18 -0.74 5.82
C GLY A 15 1.98 -1.00 6.72
N ILE A 16 1.66 -2.26 7.04
CA ILE A 16 0.58 -2.62 7.97
C ILE A 16 0.88 -2.07 9.37
N ILE A 17 2.08 -2.27 9.91
CA ILE A 17 2.46 -1.76 11.24
C ILE A 17 2.31 -0.24 11.28
N PHE A 18 2.75 0.44 10.23
CA PHE A 18 2.65 1.89 10.10
C PHE A 18 1.18 2.37 10.09
N ILE A 19 0.33 1.68 9.31
CA ILE A 19 -1.12 1.94 9.26
C ILE A 19 -1.76 1.78 10.65
N TYR A 20 -1.48 0.67 11.33
CA TYR A 20 -2.01 0.40 12.68
C TYR A 20 -1.50 1.40 13.71
N SER A 21 -0.26 1.88 13.58
CA SER A 21 0.31 2.90 14.45
C SER A 21 -0.34 4.28 14.23
N CYS A 22 -0.68 4.61 12.98
CA CYS A 22 -1.37 5.86 12.66
C CYS A 22 -2.87 5.83 12.97
N HIS A 23 -3.50 4.64 12.99
CA HIS A 23 -4.93 4.48 13.25
C HIS A 23 -5.41 5.22 14.51
N LYS A 24 -4.63 5.16 15.60
CA LYS A 24 -5.01 5.75 16.89
C LYS A 24 -5.07 7.29 16.88
N GLN A 25 -4.49 7.93 15.86
CA GLN A 25 -4.25 9.37 15.86
C GLN A 25 -5.16 10.16 14.91
N TRP A 26 -5.85 9.48 14.00
CA TRP A 26 -6.66 10.12 12.96
C TRP A 26 -8.12 10.14 13.39
N LYS A 27 -8.51 11.16 14.16
CA LYS A 27 -9.82 11.15 14.81
C LYS A 27 -11.01 11.28 13.85
N ASP A 28 -10.95 12.01 12.73
CA ASP A 28 -12.19 12.25 11.97
C ASP A 28 -12.14 12.30 10.43
N GLN A 29 -10.96 12.31 9.79
CA GLN A 29 -10.93 12.49 8.33
C GLN A 29 -10.96 11.16 7.54
N MET A 30 -12.16 10.65 7.25
CA MET A 30 -12.36 9.42 6.45
C MET A 30 -11.70 9.47 5.06
N LEU A 31 -11.65 10.65 4.44
CA LEU A 31 -11.04 10.86 3.13
C LEU A 31 -9.53 10.58 3.16
N HIS A 32 -8.83 11.05 4.20
CA HIS A 32 -7.39 10.81 4.36
C HIS A 32 -7.12 9.32 4.52
N LYS A 33 -7.91 8.62 5.36
CA LYS A 33 -7.80 7.17 5.59
C LYS A 33 -7.97 6.39 4.30
N HIS A 34 -8.92 6.81 3.46
CA HIS A 34 -9.21 6.19 2.19
C HIS A 34 -8.06 6.34 1.20
N ILE A 35 -7.52 7.56 1.00
CA ILE A 35 -6.41 7.80 0.08
C ILE A 35 -5.17 7.02 0.52
N LEU A 36 -4.90 6.99 1.82
CA LEU A 36 -3.77 6.25 2.39
C LEU A 36 -3.87 4.75 2.07
N ILE A 37 -5.02 4.14 2.36
CA ILE A 37 -5.22 2.72 2.12
C ILE A 37 -5.17 2.38 0.63
N MET A 38 -5.74 3.22 -0.23
CA MET A 38 -5.62 3.04 -1.68
C MET A 38 -4.16 3.10 -2.12
N ALA A 39 -3.40 4.14 -1.76
CA ALA A 39 -2.00 4.26 -2.17
C ALA A 39 -1.14 3.07 -1.71
N VAL A 40 -1.29 2.64 -0.46
CA VAL A 40 -0.50 1.53 0.09
C VAL A 40 -0.91 0.19 -0.54
N THR A 41 -2.21 -0.06 -0.66
CA THR A 41 -2.71 -1.32 -1.21
C THR A 41 -2.43 -1.44 -2.71
N GLY A 42 -2.64 -0.37 -3.47
CA GLY A 42 -2.36 -0.32 -4.90
C GLY A 42 -0.89 -0.62 -5.20
N LEU A 43 0.04 0.03 -4.50
CA LEU A 43 1.47 -0.20 -4.69
C LEU A 43 1.90 -1.61 -4.25
N SER A 44 1.36 -2.11 -3.13
CA SER A 44 1.66 -3.48 -2.66
C SER A 44 1.22 -4.57 -3.64
N SER A 45 0.00 -4.44 -4.16
CA SER A 45 -0.62 -5.41 -5.07
C SER A 45 -0.01 -5.32 -6.46
N LEU A 46 0.40 -4.13 -6.90
CA LEU A 46 1.16 -3.93 -8.13
C LEU A 46 2.50 -4.67 -8.10
N ILE A 47 3.27 -4.50 -7.03
CA ILE A 47 4.59 -5.16 -6.90
C ILE A 47 4.41 -6.68 -6.82
N MET A 48 3.44 -7.16 -6.03
CA MET A 48 3.15 -8.59 -5.94
C MET A 48 2.67 -9.15 -7.29
N GLY A 49 1.85 -8.39 -8.02
CA GLY A 49 1.41 -8.73 -9.37
C GLY A 49 2.58 -8.88 -10.33
N ILE A 50 3.52 -7.94 -10.34
CA ILE A 50 4.71 -7.99 -11.19
C ILE A 50 5.55 -9.22 -10.87
N ILE A 51 5.77 -9.50 -9.58
CA ILE A 51 6.53 -10.70 -9.17
C ILE A 51 5.82 -11.98 -9.61
N SER A 52 4.50 -12.06 -9.45
CA SER A 52 3.72 -13.21 -9.89
C SER A 52 3.76 -13.40 -11.41
N GLY A 53 3.66 -12.31 -12.19
CA GLY A 53 3.77 -12.36 -13.66
C GLY A 53 5.18 -12.68 -14.16
N LEU A 54 6.22 -12.35 -13.39
CA LEU A 54 7.60 -12.74 -13.71
C LEU A 54 7.89 -14.21 -13.39
N MET A 55 7.18 -14.79 -12.40
CA MET A 55 7.35 -16.20 -12.01
C MET A 55 6.45 -17.14 -12.81
N LEU A 56 5.29 -16.66 -13.25
CA LEU A 56 4.32 -17.43 -14.01
C LEU A 56 4.13 -16.81 -15.39
N ASP A 57 4.48 -17.57 -16.42
CA ASP A 57 4.25 -17.21 -17.83
C ASP A 57 2.75 -17.09 -18.17
N GLN A 58 1.89 -17.71 -17.36
CA GLN A 58 0.44 -17.70 -17.54
C GLN A 58 -0.19 -16.46 -16.88
N MET A 59 -0.52 -15.46 -17.71
CA MET A 59 -1.25 -14.23 -17.34
C MET A 59 -2.45 -14.47 -16.40
N ALA A 60 -3.26 -15.49 -16.69
CA ALA A 60 -4.47 -15.78 -15.92
C ALA A 60 -4.15 -16.22 -14.48
N LEU A 61 -3.14 -17.09 -14.32
CA LEU A 61 -2.74 -17.62 -13.01
C LEU A 61 -2.00 -16.55 -12.20
N ALA A 62 -1.11 -15.78 -12.84
CA ALA A 62 -0.45 -14.64 -12.23
C ALA A 62 -1.47 -13.60 -11.71
N SER A 63 -2.43 -13.22 -12.54
CA SER A 63 -3.47 -12.25 -12.17
C SER A 63 -4.34 -12.77 -11.02
N LEU A 64 -4.74 -14.03 -11.04
CA LEU A 64 -5.55 -14.62 -9.96
C LEU A 64 -4.82 -14.57 -8.61
N LEU A 65 -3.54 -14.96 -8.58
CA LEU A 65 -2.74 -14.91 -7.35
C LEU A 65 -2.52 -13.48 -6.86
N ALA A 66 -2.23 -12.56 -7.79
CA ALA A 66 -2.03 -11.15 -7.49
C ALA A 66 -3.30 -10.49 -6.91
N VAL A 67 -4.46 -10.78 -7.51
CA VAL A 67 -5.75 -10.27 -7.06
C VAL A 67 -6.12 -10.83 -5.70
N LEU A 68 -5.97 -12.14 -5.48
CA LEU A 68 -6.23 -12.74 -4.16
C LEU A 68 -5.35 -12.12 -3.08
N TYR A 69 -4.07 -11.93 -3.37
CA TYR A 69 -3.15 -11.25 -2.46
C TYR A 69 -3.57 -9.80 -2.21
N GLY A 70 -3.87 -9.04 -3.25
CA GLY A 70 -4.25 -7.63 -3.16
C GLY A 70 -5.54 -7.41 -2.38
N VAL A 71 -6.56 -8.26 -2.59
CA VAL A 71 -7.82 -8.23 -1.85
C VAL A 71 -7.58 -8.53 -0.38
N LEU A 72 -6.84 -9.60 -0.06
CA LEU A 72 -6.54 -9.96 1.33
C LEU A 72 -5.75 -8.85 2.03
N PHE A 73 -4.73 -8.31 1.38
CA PHE A 73 -3.92 -7.24 1.92
C PHE A 73 -4.73 -5.96 2.12
N GLY A 74 -5.54 -5.56 1.14
CA GLY A 74 -6.40 -4.38 1.23
C GLY A 74 -7.43 -4.45 2.34
N VAL A 75 -8.06 -5.63 2.53
CA VAL A 75 -8.98 -5.85 3.65
C VAL A 75 -8.24 -5.79 4.98
N LEU A 76 -7.08 -6.43 5.11
CA LEU A 76 -6.29 -6.41 6.35
C LEU A 76 -5.77 -5.01 6.70
N ALA A 77 -5.30 -4.27 5.70
CA ALA A 77 -4.80 -2.91 5.85
C ALA A 77 -5.92 -1.92 6.19
N GLY A 78 -7.10 -2.05 5.58
CA GLY A 78 -8.24 -1.16 5.81
C GLY A 78 -9.11 -1.50 7.02
N LYS A 79 -9.06 -2.74 7.52
CA LYS A 79 -9.80 -3.23 8.70
C LYS A 79 -9.75 -2.32 9.94
N PRO A 80 -8.61 -1.72 10.34
CA PRO A 80 -8.59 -0.89 11.53
C PRO A 80 -9.46 0.37 11.42
N PHE A 81 -9.71 0.91 10.22
CA PHE A 81 -10.38 2.19 10.05
C PHE A 81 -11.90 2.09 9.93
N HIS A 82 -12.40 1.54 8.82
CA HIS A 82 -13.83 1.43 8.52
C HIS A 82 -14.05 0.44 7.37
N ILE A 83 -15.23 -0.18 7.29
CA ILE A 83 -15.52 -1.18 6.27
C ILE A 83 -15.47 -0.62 4.84
N PHE A 84 -15.92 0.63 4.63
CA PHE A 84 -15.79 1.32 3.33
C PHE A 84 -14.33 1.53 2.92
N VAL A 85 -13.43 1.79 3.87
CA VAL A 85 -12.00 1.95 3.59
C VAL A 85 -11.36 0.60 3.23
N ALA A 86 -11.76 -0.49 3.92
CA ALA A 86 -11.34 -1.84 3.58
C ALA A 86 -11.84 -2.28 2.19
N MET A 87 -13.07 -1.92 1.83
CA MET A 87 -13.63 -2.23 0.52
C MET A 87 -12.92 -1.47 -0.61
N SER A 88 -12.60 -0.20 -0.35
CA SER A 88 -11.77 0.63 -1.23
C SER A 88 -10.37 0.03 -1.43
N GLY A 89 -9.69 -0.37 -0.35
CA GLY A 89 -8.41 -1.08 -0.43
C GLY A 89 -8.51 -2.38 -1.22
N ALA A 90 -9.54 -3.19 -1.00
CA ALA A 90 -9.76 -4.42 -1.75
C ALA A 90 -9.93 -4.16 -3.26
N ALA A 91 -10.72 -3.14 -3.64
CA ALA A 91 -10.92 -2.74 -5.03
C ALA A 91 -9.61 -2.28 -5.68
N GLU A 92 -8.82 -1.47 -4.97
CA GLU A 92 -7.48 -1.06 -5.42
C GLU A 92 -6.55 -2.27 -5.58
N GLY A 93 -6.64 -3.24 -4.68
CA GLY A 93 -5.87 -4.48 -4.71
C GLY A 93 -6.18 -5.34 -5.94
N VAL A 94 -7.44 -5.38 -6.38
CA VAL A 94 -7.83 -6.03 -7.64
C VAL A 94 -7.17 -5.29 -8.81
N MET A 95 -7.30 -3.97 -8.85
CA MET A 95 -6.79 -3.14 -9.95
C MET A 95 -5.26 -3.23 -10.07
N GLY A 96 -4.55 -3.06 -8.95
CA GLY A 96 -3.09 -3.16 -8.88
C GLY A 96 -2.60 -4.58 -9.19
N GLY A 97 -3.31 -5.61 -8.72
CA GLY A 97 -2.97 -7.01 -9.00
C GLY A 97 -3.03 -7.36 -10.49
N ILE A 98 -4.11 -6.99 -11.17
CA ILE A 98 -4.27 -7.23 -12.62
C ILE A 98 -3.22 -6.46 -13.42
N MET A 99 -3.08 -5.16 -13.16
CA MET A 99 -2.13 -4.30 -13.85
C MET A 99 -0.68 -4.73 -13.59
N GLY A 100 -0.38 -5.17 -12.38
CA GLY A 100 0.93 -5.68 -11.99
C GLY A 100 1.26 -6.99 -12.70
N ALA A 101 0.34 -7.96 -12.70
CA ALA A 101 0.53 -9.24 -13.40
C ALA A 101 0.76 -9.05 -14.89
N MET A 102 -0.04 -8.18 -15.54
CA MET A 102 0.13 -7.84 -16.95
C MET A 102 1.52 -7.24 -17.22
N THR A 103 1.95 -6.29 -16.39
CA THR A 103 3.28 -5.67 -16.50
C THR A 103 4.39 -6.71 -16.29
N GLY A 104 4.23 -7.61 -15.32
CA GLY A 104 5.19 -8.67 -15.02
C GLY A 104 5.43 -9.61 -16.20
N VAL A 105 4.37 -10.13 -16.82
CA VAL A 105 4.50 -11.03 -17.97
C VAL A 105 5.07 -10.30 -19.19
N MET A 106 4.66 -9.05 -19.45
CA MET A 106 5.25 -8.26 -20.54
C MET A 106 6.74 -8.02 -20.36
N MET A 107 7.21 -7.91 -19.12
CA MET A 107 8.62 -7.68 -18.78
C MET A 107 9.47 -8.95 -18.70
N MET A 108 8.90 -10.16 -18.75
CA MET A 108 9.69 -11.40 -18.87
C MET A 108 10.63 -11.38 -20.08
N ALA A 109 10.29 -10.64 -21.13
CA ALA A 109 11.08 -10.53 -22.35
C ALA A 109 12.25 -9.51 -22.28
N GLY A 110 12.40 -8.76 -21.18
CA GLY A 110 13.36 -7.64 -21.09
C GLY A 110 14.46 -7.83 -20.03
N PRO A 111 15.71 -7.37 -20.28
CA PRO A 111 16.83 -7.50 -19.34
C PRO A 111 16.77 -6.57 -18.10
N SER A 112 15.74 -5.72 -17.97
CA SER A 112 15.68 -4.62 -16.99
C SER A 112 14.76 -4.87 -15.78
N THR A 113 14.32 -6.11 -15.54
CA THR A 113 13.39 -6.47 -14.45
C THR A 113 13.84 -5.99 -13.07
N THR A 114 15.13 -6.14 -12.75
CA THR A 114 15.69 -5.74 -11.44
C THR A 114 15.64 -4.23 -11.25
N MET A 115 15.89 -3.45 -12.32
CA MET A 115 15.85 -1.99 -12.28
C MET A 115 14.42 -1.51 -12.05
N LEU A 116 13.42 -2.11 -12.72
CA LEU A 116 12.02 -1.78 -12.51
C LEU A 116 11.58 -2.05 -11.07
N LEU A 117 11.89 -3.22 -10.52
CA LEU A 117 11.53 -3.54 -9.14
C LEU A 117 12.18 -2.59 -8.14
N PHE A 118 13.44 -2.20 -8.37
CA PHE A 118 14.13 -1.22 -7.55
C PHE A 118 13.46 0.17 -7.60
N THR A 119 13.05 0.61 -8.78
CA THR A 119 12.28 1.86 -8.95
C THR A 119 10.94 1.78 -8.23
N LEU A 120 10.22 0.66 -8.33
CA LEU A 120 8.94 0.50 -7.63
C LEU A 120 9.10 0.48 -6.10
N TYR A 121 10.12 -0.17 -5.57
CA TYR A 121 10.42 -0.11 -4.14
C TYR A 121 10.74 1.31 -3.68
N SER A 122 11.46 2.08 -4.50
CA SER A 122 11.78 3.47 -4.21
C SER A 122 10.52 4.34 -4.19
N ILE A 123 9.61 4.15 -5.15
CA ILE A 123 8.31 4.83 -5.19
C ILE A 123 7.46 4.43 -3.98
N PHE A 124 7.44 3.15 -3.61
CA PHE A 124 6.65 2.68 -2.48
C PHE A 124 7.17 3.22 -1.15
N ALA A 125 8.50 3.22 -0.95
CA ALA A 125 9.13 3.84 0.21
C ALA A 125 8.87 5.36 0.26
N PHE A 126 8.93 6.04 -0.89
CA PHE A 126 8.60 7.46 -0.99
C PHE A 126 7.14 7.73 -0.62
N ALA A 127 6.20 6.94 -1.12
CA ALA A 127 4.78 7.05 -0.78
C ALA A 127 4.51 6.83 0.71
N LEU A 128 5.16 5.85 1.34
CA LEU A 128 5.08 5.67 2.80
C LEU A 128 5.68 6.86 3.55
N GLY A 129 6.79 7.42 3.06
CA GLY A 129 7.44 8.59 3.63
C GLY A 129 6.58 9.85 3.58
N THR A 130 5.94 10.14 2.43
CA THR A 130 5.04 11.30 2.30
C THR A 130 3.82 11.17 3.20
N VAL A 131 3.24 9.97 3.29
CA VAL A 131 2.15 9.66 4.21
C VAL A 131 2.60 9.87 5.66
N ALA A 132 3.80 9.42 6.04
CA ALA A 132 4.33 9.62 7.38
C ALA A 132 4.59 11.08 7.72
N TYR A 133 5.11 11.85 6.76
CA TYR A 133 5.31 13.28 6.90
C TYR A 133 3.97 14.02 7.11
N PHE A 134 2.98 13.73 6.28
CA PHE A 134 1.65 14.33 6.39
C PHE A 134 0.96 13.95 7.71
N SER A 135 1.10 12.68 8.12
CA SER A 135 0.61 12.19 9.41
C SER A 135 1.24 12.93 10.59
N LYS A 136 2.51 13.33 10.48
CA LYS A 136 3.21 14.08 11.53
C LYS A 136 2.71 15.53 11.62
N MET A 137 2.51 16.19 10.48
CA MET A 137 1.97 17.55 10.44
C MET A 137 0.57 17.63 11.07
N GLU A 138 -0.28 16.63 10.83
CA GLU A 138 -1.62 16.59 11.43
C GLU A 138 -1.58 16.34 12.95
N LYS A 139 -0.52 15.72 13.49
CA LYS A 139 -0.34 15.63 14.95
C LYS A 139 -0.06 16.99 15.57
N GLU A 140 0.81 17.79 14.94
CA GLU A 140 1.22 19.09 15.46
C GLU A 140 0.03 20.06 15.49
N SER A 141 -0.82 20.08 14.45
CA SER A 141 -2.00 20.95 14.42
C SER A 141 -3.09 20.58 15.45
N VAL A 142 -3.31 19.28 15.70
CA VAL A 142 -4.29 18.81 16.68
C VAL A 142 -3.81 19.03 18.13
N SER A 143 -2.50 18.95 18.37
CA SER A 143 -1.92 19.24 19.69
C SER A 143 -2.08 20.71 20.07
N ASP A 144 -1.75 21.62 19.15
CA ASP A 144 -1.84 23.07 19.34
C ASP A 144 -3.30 23.52 19.60
N SER A 145 -4.26 22.92 18.88
CA SER A 145 -5.69 23.19 19.09
C SER A 145 -6.21 22.77 20.47
N ARG A 146 -5.63 21.73 21.09
CA ARG A 146 -6.02 21.27 22.43
C ARG A 146 -5.42 22.13 23.53
N GLU A 147 -4.17 22.55 23.39
CA GLU A 147 -3.54 23.49 24.33
C GLU A 147 -4.29 24.83 24.37
N GLN A 148 -4.79 25.30 23.24
CA GLN A 148 -5.63 26.51 23.17
C GLN A 148 -7.03 26.35 23.80
N GLN A 149 -7.58 25.12 23.83
CA GLN A 149 -8.86 24.85 24.51
C GLN A 149 -8.70 24.64 26.03
N GLU A 150 -7.55 24.17 26.48
CA GLU A 150 -7.29 23.89 27.91
C GLU A 150 -6.82 25.15 28.68
N ASN A 151 -6.38 26.19 27.98
CA ASN A 151 -6.04 27.48 28.57
C ASN A 151 -6.67 28.66 27.80
N PRO A 152 -8.00 28.86 27.92
CA PRO A 152 -8.66 30.03 27.35
C PRO A 152 -8.22 31.28 28.12
N ILE A 153 -7.59 32.21 27.40
CA ILE A 153 -7.16 33.54 27.89
C ILE A 153 -8.38 34.35 28.34
#